data_AF-A0A661XEV5-F1
#
_entry.id   AF-A0A661XEV5-F1
#
_cell.length_a   1.000
_cell.length_b   1.000
_cell.length_c   1.000
_cell.angle_alpha   90.00
_cell.angle_beta   90.00
_cell.angle_gamma   90.00
#
_symmetry.space_group_name_H-M   'P 1'
#
loop_
_entity.id
_entity.type
_entity.pdbx_description
1 polymer ?
#
loop_
_entity_poly.entity_id
_entity_poly.type
_entity_poly.pdbx_seq_one_letter_code
_entity_poly.pdbx_strand_id
1 'polypeptide(L)'
;MGKVTVKIHGKEYTFESGDRDEEYVRELARYVDEKIEEVLRESKNISTLNLVVSACMSIADEYFRFKNSKVTTGKDIDKFLSRTKVLLTKVLKD
;
A
#
# COMPACT_ATOMS: atom_id res chain seq x y z
N MET A 1 -10.82 -2.92 -23.34
CA MET A 1 -10.46 -3.58 -22.06
C MET A 1 -9.57 -4.77 -22.38
N GLY A 2 -8.34 -4.78 -21.88
CA GLY A 2 -7.40 -5.90 -22.02
C GLY A 2 -7.65 -6.96 -20.94
N LYS A 3 -7.26 -8.20 -21.22
CA LYS A 3 -7.20 -9.27 -20.21
C LYS A 3 -5.75 -9.61 -19.96
N VAL A 4 -5.38 -9.72 -18.70
CA VAL A 4 -4.01 -10.03 -18.28
C VAL A 4 -4.04 -11.31 -17.47
N THR A 5 -3.30 -12.32 -17.95
CA THR A 5 -3.08 -13.56 -17.21
C THR A 5 -1.79 -13.46 -16.43
N VAL A 6 -1.84 -13.76 -15.14
CA VAL A 6 -0.73 -13.70 -14.19
C VAL A 6 -0.67 -14.98 -13.38
N LYS A 7 0.48 -15.27 -12.78
CA LYS A 7 0.69 -16.42 -11.92
C LYS A 7 0.97 -15.95 -10.50
N ILE A 8 0.20 -16.44 -9.54
CA ILE A 8 0.32 -16.12 -8.11
C ILE A 8 0.31 -17.44 -7.35
N HIS A 9 1.36 -17.69 -6.56
CA HIS A 9 1.60 -18.89 -5.77
C HIS A 9 1.35 -20.17 -6.57
N GLY A 10 1.95 -20.25 -7.75
CA GLY A 10 1.84 -21.40 -8.65
C GLY A 10 0.53 -21.49 -9.46
N LYS A 11 -0.48 -20.67 -9.16
CA LYS A 11 -1.80 -20.70 -9.82
C LYS A 11 -1.98 -19.55 -10.80
N GLU A 12 -2.62 -19.83 -11.92
CA GLU A 12 -2.94 -18.81 -12.93
C GLU A 12 -4.26 -18.11 -12.62
N TYR A 13 -4.27 -16.79 -12.80
CA TYR A 13 -5.42 -15.92 -12.62
C TYR A 13 -5.51 -14.98 -13.83
N THR A 14 -6.73 -14.74 -14.31
CA THR A 14 -6.98 -13.78 -15.39
C THR A 14 -7.77 -12.60 -14.85
N PHE A 15 -7.22 -11.40 -15.01
CA PHE A 15 -7.81 -10.14 -14.57
C PHE A 15 -8.15 -9.25 -15.77
N GLU A 16 -9.17 -8.42 -15.61
CA GLU A 16 -9.45 -7.34 -16.56
C GLU A 16 -8.59 -6.13 -16.21
N SER A 17 -7.83 -5.61 -17.17
CA SER A 17 -6.99 -4.43 -16.95
C SER A 17 -7.81 -3.14 -16.83
N GLY A 18 -9.00 -3.10 -17.44
CA GLY A 18 -9.84 -1.91 -17.49
C GLY A 18 -9.13 -0.77 -18.23
N ASP A 19 -9.03 0.39 -17.59
CA ASP A 19 -8.28 1.57 -18.06
C ASP A 19 -6.82 1.59 -17.60
N ARG A 20 -6.38 0.57 -16.86
CA ARG A 20 -4.99 0.45 -16.39
C ARG A 20 -4.13 -0.26 -17.42
N ASP A 21 -2.85 0.05 -17.40
CA ASP A 21 -1.86 -0.68 -18.19
C ASP A 21 -1.76 -2.15 -17.71
N GLU A 22 -1.53 -3.06 -18.64
CA GLU A 22 -1.35 -4.47 -18.33
C GLU A 22 -0.14 -4.71 -17.44
N GLU A 23 0.92 -3.93 -17.63
CA GLU A 23 2.13 -4.03 -16.82
C GLU A 23 1.85 -3.73 -15.35
N TYR A 24 1.03 -2.72 -15.06
CA TYR A 24 0.60 -2.42 -13.70
C TYR A 24 -0.12 -3.60 -13.05
N VAL A 25 -0.96 -4.33 -13.80
CA VAL A 25 -1.62 -5.55 -13.27
C VAL A 25 -0.60 -6.66 -12.99
N ARG A 26 0.42 -6.82 -13.83
CA ARG A 26 1.51 -7.78 -13.60
C ARG A 26 2.34 -7.41 -12.37
N GLU A 27 2.61 -6.13 -12.16
CA GLU A 27 3.30 -5.65 -10.96
C GLU A 27 2.52 -5.91 -9.67
N LEU A 28 1.19 -5.68 -9.69
CA LEU A 28 0.34 -6.03 -8.55
C LEU A 28 0.38 -7.54 -8.26
N ALA A 29 0.32 -8.37 -9.29
CA ALA A 29 0.39 -9.82 -9.12
C ALA A 29 1.75 -10.26 -8.54
N ARG A 30 2.85 -9.70 -9.05
CA ARG A 30 4.21 -9.95 -8.52
C ARG A 30 4.31 -9.56 -7.05
N TYR A 31 3.77 -8.40 -6.68
CA TYR A 31 3.78 -7.93 -5.30
C TYR A 31 2.99 -8.85 -4.36
N VAL A 32 1.82 -9.31 -4.79
CA VAL A 32 1.01 -10.27 -3.99
C VAL A 32 1.76 -11.60 -3.84
N ASP A 33 2.41 -12.08 -4.90
CA ASP A 33 3.20 -13.32 -4.88
C ASP A 33 4.37 -13.21 -3.88
N GLU A 34 5.11 -12.10 -3.93
CA GLU A 34 6.20 -11.81 -2.99
C GLU A 34 5.72 -11.80 -1.53
N LYS A 35 4.55 -11.20 -1.25
CA LYS A 35 3.95 -11.19 0.10
C LYS A 35 3.55 -12.57 0.58
N ILE A 36 3.07 -13.44 -0.31
CA ILE A 36 2.77 -14.84 0.02
C ILE A 36 4.06 -15.58 0.37
N GLU A 37 5.13 -15.42 -0.41
CA GLU A 37 6.42 -16.06 -0.17
C GLU A 37 7.13 -15.55 1.11
N GLU A 38 6.94 -14.28 1.47
CA GLU A 38 7.37 -13.73 2.78
C GLU A 38 6.71 -14.46 3.94
N VAL A 39 5.37 -14.54 3.95
CA VAL A 39 4.63 -15.22 5.03
C VAL A 39 4.98 -16.71 5.10
N LEU A 40 5.19 -17.36 3.95
CA LEU A 40 5.56 -18.76 3.88
C LEU A 40 6.93 -19.02 4.51
N ARG A 41 7.91 -18.13 4.31
CA ARG A 41 9.25 -18.24 4.92
C ARG A 41 9.22 -18.12 6.44
N GLU A 42 8.27 -17.35 6.98
CA GLU A 42 8.16 -17.10 8.42
C GLU A 42 7.31 -18.16 9.16
N SER A 43 6.50 -18.93 8.44
CA SER A 43 5.49 -19.82 9.04
C SER A 43 5.69 -21.29 8.64
N LYS A 44 5.82 -22.19 9.62
CA LYS A 44 5.79 -23.66 9.37
C LYS A 44 4.35 -24.20 9.48
N ASN A 45 3.92 -24.99 8.51
CA ASN A 45 2.62 -25.70 8.49
C ASN A 45 1.35 -24.81 8.52
N ILE A 46 1.34 -23.75 7.71
CA ILE A 46 0.13 -22.94 7.49
C ILE A 46 -0.67 -23.49 6.29
N SER A 47 -2.01 -23.48 6.38
CA SER A 47 -2.86 -23.83 5.24
C SER A 47 -2.77 -22.77 4.14
N THR A 48 -2.98 -23.14 2.87
CA THR A 48 -2.92 -22.18 1.75
C THR A 48 -3.87 -20.99 1.94
N LEU A 49 -5.06 -21.22 2.50
CA LEU A 49 -6.02 -20.14 2.76
C LEU A 49 -5.47 -19.17 3.81
N ASN A 50 -4.97 -19.69 4.95
CA ASN A 50 -4.43 -18.85 6.00
C ASN A 50 -3.17 -18.11 5.55
N LEU A 51 -2.35 -18.74 4.71
CA LEU A 51 -1.20 -18.11 4.07
C LEU A 51 -1.60 -16.86 3.26
N VAL A 52 -2.59 -17.02 2.37
CA VAL A 52 -3.11 -15.92 1.55
C VAL A 52 -3.77 -14.84 2.41
N VAL A 53 -4.55 -15.22 3.43
CA VAL A 53 -5.15 -14.25 4.35
C VAL A 53 -4.09 -13.45 5.12
N SER A 54 -3.01 -14.10 5.57
CA SER A 54 -1.89 -13.42 6.23
C SER A 54 -1.17 -12.46 5.29
N ALA A 55 -0.96 -12.83 4.02
CA ALA A 55 -0.39 -11.93 3.02
C ALA A 55 -1.31 -10.70 2.78
N CYS A 56 -2.63 -10.91 2.67
CA CYS A 56 -3.60 -9.82 2.58
C CYS A 56 -3.56 -8.89 3.81
N MET A 57 -3.43 -9.44 5.02
CA MET A 57 -3.32 -8.66 6.25
C MET A 57 -2.04 -7.82 6.28
N SER A 58 -0.91 -8.38 5.84
CA SER A 58 0.35 -7.64 5.70
C SER A 58 0.22 -6.48 4.72
N ILE A 59 -0.36 -6.71 3.52
CA ILE A 59 -0.61 -5.66 2.52
C ILE A 59 -1.54 -4.57 3.08
N ALA A 60 -2.60 -4.97 3.78
CA ALA A 60 -3.52 -4.02 4.41
C ALA A 60 -2.81 -3.17 5.47
N ASP A 61 -2.00 -3.77 6.35
CA ASP A 61 -1.23 -3.04 7.36
C ASP A 61 -0.31 -2.00 6.72
N GLU A 62 0.43 -2.37 5.68
CA GLU A 62 1.31 -1.45 4.96
C GLU A 62 0.56 -0.27 4.35
N TYR A 63 -0.60 -0.53 3.73
CA TYR A 63 -1.46 0.52 3.22
C TYR A 63 -1.95 1.46 4.32
N PHE A 64 -2.40 0.92 5.47
CA PHE A 64 -2.88 1.73 6.59
C PHE A 64 -1.75 2.54 7.23
N ARG A 65 -0.56 1.97 7.39
CA ARG A 65 0.63 2.69 7.88
C ARG A 65 0.99 3.84 6.94
N PHE A 66 1.06 3.60 5.63
CA PHE A 66 1.33 4.64 4.64
C PHE A 66 0.27 5.75 4.64
N LYS A 67 -1.02 5.37 4.70
CA LYS A 67 -2.15 6.31 4.78
C LYS A 67 -2.06 7.18 6.05
N ASN A 68 -1.77 6.58 7.19
CA ASN A 68 -1.65 7.29 8.46
C ASN A 68 -0.43 8.23 8.48
N SER A 69 0.70 7.81 7.91
CA SER A 69 1.88 8.68 7.77
C SER A 69 1.57 9.94 6.95
N LYS A 70 0.83 9.81 5.83
CA LYS A 70 0.41 10.98 5.03
C LYS A 70 -0.49 11.95 5.82
N VAL A 71 -1.41 11.43 6.63
CA VAL A 71 -2.28 12.26 7.47
C VAL A 71 -1.45 13.02 8.51
N THR A 72 -0.47 12.37 9.13
CA THR A 72 0.41 13.02 10.11
C THR A 72 1.24 14.12 9.47
N THR A 73 1.86 13.87 8.30
CA THR A 73 2.64 14.88 7.57
C THR A 73 1.79 16.10 7.21
N GLY A 74 0.55 15.92 6.76
CA GLY A 74 -0.37 17.04 6.48
C GLY A 74 -0.66 17.87 7.73
N LYS A 75 -0.94 17.22 8.86
CA LYS A 75 -1.17 17.91 10.14
C LYS A 75 0.06 18.68 10.64
N ASP A 76 1.25 18.13 10.44
CA ASP A 76 2.50 18.79 10.83
C ASP A 76 2.75 20.05 9.98
N ILE A 77 2.46 19.99 8.69
CA ILE A 77 2.51 21.15 7.78
C ILE A 77 1.51 22.21 8.23
N ASP A 78 0.25 21.83 8.50
CA ASP A 78 -0.78 22.77 8.97
C ASP A 78 -0.40 23.45 10.28
N LYS A 79 0.18 22.67 11.21
CA LYS A 79 0.68 23.18 12.49
C LYS A 79 1.84 24.13 12.29
N PHE A 80 2.78 23.81 11.39
CA PHE A 80 3.88 24.70 11.04
C PHE A 80 3.39 26.01 10.44
N LEU A 81 2.51 25.94 9.43
CA LEU A 81 1.89 27.10 8.77
C LEU A 81 1.19 28.01 9.77
N SER A 82 0.40 27.43 10.67
CA SER A 82 -0.31 28.16 11.72
C SER A 82 0.65 28.91 12.64
N ARG A 83 1.76 28.28 13.04
CA ARG A 83 2.80 28.93 13.88
C ARG A 83 3.48 30.08 13.13
N THR A 84 3.89 29.87 11.88
CA THR A 84 4.51 30.94 11.07
C THR A 84 3.56 32.11 10.84
N LYS A 85 2.26 31.85 10.59
CA LYS A 85 1.26 32.92 10.41
C LYS A 85 1.11 33.76 11.68
N VAL A 86 1.07 33.12 12.86
CA VAL A 86 1.02 33.82 14.15
C VAL A 86 2.28 34.67 14.37
N LEU A 87 3.46 34.14 14.07
CA LEU A 87 4.72 34.87 14.23
C LEU A 87 4.81 36.06 13.28
N LEU A 88 4.44 35.89 12.01
CA LEU A 88 4.42 36.97 11.02
C LEU A 88 3.47 38.11 11.46
N THR A 89 2.30 37.76 11.98
CA THR A 89 1.33 38.76 12.48
C THR A 89 1.86 39.53 13.69
N LYS A 90 2.73 38.94 14.50
CA LYS A 90 3.39 39.63 15.62
C LYS A 90 4.46 40.60 15.11
N VAL A 91 5.31 40.16 14.19
CA VAL A 91 6.43 40.98 13.66
C VAL A 91 5.94 42.14 12.79
N LEU A 92 4.82 42.01 12.09
CA LEU A 92 4.26 43.08 11.25
C LEU A 92 3.38 44.09 12.00
N LYS A 93 3.09 43.86 13.29
CA LYS A 93 2.27 44.74 14.13
C LYS A 93 3.10 45.67 15.04
N ASP A 94 4.40 45.45 15.13
CA ASP A 94 5.38 46.36 15.71
C ASP A 94 6.02 47.21 14.59
#